data_AF-A0A520Y947-F1
#
_entry.id   AF-A0A520Y947-F1
#
_cell.length_a   1.000
_cell.length_b   1.000
_cell.length_c   1.000
_cell.angle_alpha   90.00
_cell.angle_beta   90.00
_cell.angle_gamma   90.00
#
_symmetry.space_group_name_H-M   'P 1'
#
loop_
_entity.id
_entity.type
_entity.pdbx_description
1 polymer ?
#
loop_
_entity_poly.entity_id
_entity_poly.type
_entity_poly.pdbx_seq_one_letter_code
_entity_poly.pdbx_strand_id
1 'polypeptide(L)'
;MNSITHLWGSDRAATSSARNNYIWMGPLGEGNHHADHHDHGQDYRNGFGWSGWLLDPSRYVILFLRACGLVRGLRRASMHKEVQIVARRALQNARSKIHDTNWRLWEGKLQLLQREWVDATRSFERYRAECKELRAIKRRAKSALPASEVSARLNALREEINTAKRQMRERKEAFFIALSEACSMPYARV
;
A
#
# COMPACT_ATOMS: atom_id res chain seq x y z
N MET A 1 4.70 -26.98 -7.36
CA MET A 1 5.56 -25.78 -7.23
C MET A 1 5.40 -25.14 -5.84
N ASN A 2 5.54 -25.91 -4.75
CA ASN A 2 5.11 -25.46 -3.40
C ASN A 2 6.15 -25.58 -2.28
N SER A 3 7.36 -26.11 -2.51
CA SER A 3 8.29 -26.43 -1.41
C SER A 3 9.54 -25.54 -1.34
N ILE A 4 10.04 -25.00 -2.46
CA ILE A 4 11.36 -24.32 -2.51
C ILE A 4 11.25 -22.78 -2.42
N THR A 5 10.13 -22.19 -2.83
CA THR A 5 9.86 -20.74 -2.68
C THR A 5 9.65 -20.30 -1.24
N HIS A 6 9.47 -21.25 -0.30
CA HIS A 6 9.42 -20.95 1.13
C HIS A 6 10.81 -20.76 1.76
N LEU A 7 11.88 -21.27 1.15
CA LEU A 7 13.21 -21.22 1.76
C LEU A 7 13.83 -19.83 1.59
N TRP A 8 13.82 -19.24 0.39
CA TRP A 8 14.61 -18.03 0.09
C TRP A 8 13.74 -16.96 -0.58
N GLY A 9 13.34 -15.95 0.18
CA GLY A 9 12.63 -14.77 -0.33
C GLY A 9 12.57 -13.61 0.67
N SER A 10 12.72 -12.38 0.18
CA SER A 10 12.99 -11.18 0.99
C SER A 10 11.72 -10.58 1.63
N ASP A 11 10.59 -10.69 0.94
CA ASP A 11 9.30 -10.13 1.36
C ASP A 11 8.26 -11.25 1.50
N ARG A 12 7.56 -11.32 2.65
CA ARG A 12 6.48 -12.28 2.90
C ARG A 12 5.12 -11.68 2.58
N ALA A 13 4.21 -12.49 2.05
CA ALA A 13 2.83 -12.10 1.79
C ALA A 13 2.10 -11.77 3.10
N ALA A 14 1.24 -10.77 3.05
CA ALA A 14 0.41 -10.34 4.16
C ALA A 14 -0.71 -11.36 4.49
N THR A 15 -1.10 -12.19 3.52
CA THR A 15 -2.25 -13.12 3.60
C THR A 15 -1.88 -14.59 3.48
N SER A 16 -0.63 -14.92 3.15
CA SER A 16 -0.18 -16.28 2.85
C SER A 16 1.25 -16.54 3.35
N SER A 17 1.67 -17.81 3.39
CA SER A 17 3.05 -18.20 3.65
C SER A 17 4.01 -17.92 2.48
N ALA A 18 3.48 -17.45 1.33
CA ALA A 18 4.23 -17.10 0.13
C ALA A 18 5.32 -16.04 0.42
N ARG A 19 6.50 -16.22 -0.17
CA ARG A 19 7.63 -15.28 -0.13
C ARG A 19 8.00 -14.90 -1.57
N ASN A 20 8.40 -13.66 -1.80
CA ASN A 20 8.94 -13.23 -3.09
C ASN A 20 10.38 -13.76 -3.23
N ASN A 21 10.64 -14.60 -4.23
CA ASN A 21 11.98 -15.10 -4.54
C ASN A 21 12.47 -14.47 -5.86
N TYR A 22 13.42 -13.55 -5.76
CA TYR A 22 13.91 -12.76 -6.90
C TYR A 22 15.04 -13.42 -7.70
N ILE A 23 15.56 -14.57 -7.25
CA ILE A 23 16.69 -15.27 -7.89
C ILE A 23 16.21 -16.44 -8.78
N TRP A 24 14.98 -16.93 -8.56
CA TRP A 24 14.51 -18.16 -9.20
C TRP A 24 13.25 -17.94 -10.03
N MET A 25 13.49 -17.40 -11.23
CA MET A 25 12.89 -17.73 -12.53
C MET A 25 13.05 -16.49 -13.42
N GLY A 26 13.76 -16.65 -14.55
CA GLY A 26 13.79 -15.65 -15.61
C GLY A 26 12.39 -15.35 -16.17
N PRO A 27 12.30 -14.68 -17.33
CA PRO A 27 11.50 -13.49 -17.65
C PRO A 27 9.94 -13.59 -17.58
N LEU A 28 9.38 -14.59 -16.93
CA LEU A 28 7.94 -14.90 -16.85
C LEU A 28 7.23 -14.34 -15.60
N GLY A 29 7.93 -13.70 -14.67
CA GLY A 29 7.32 -12.84 -13.62
C GLY A 29 6.48 -13.54 -12.53
N GLU A 30 6.15 -14.82 -12.62
CA GLU A 30 5.25 -15.51 -11.67
C GLU A 30 5.87 -15.82 -10.30
N GLY A 31 7.21 -15.90 -10.20
CA GLY A 31 7.94 -16.22 -8.95
C GLY A 31 8.33 -15.01 -8.09
N ASN A 32 8.54 -13.85 -8.72
CA ASN A 32 9.02 -12.62 -8.07
C ASN A 32 7.95 -11.94 -7.21
N HIS A 33 6.69 -12.33 -7.40
CA HIS A 33 5.50 -11.63 -6.94
C HIS A 33 4.45 -12.55 -6.33
N HIS A 34 4.83 -13.78 -6.00
CA HIS A 34 3.90 -14.75 -5.42
C HIS A 34 3.24 -14.21 -4.14
N ALA A 35 3.96 -13.41 -3.34
CA ALA A 35 3.40 -12.77 -2.17
C ALA A 35 2.43 -11.62 -2.51
N ASP A 36 2.74 -10.87 -3.56
CA ASP A 36 1.94 -9.73 -4.02
C ASP A 36 0.65 -10.16 -4.73
N HIS A 37 0.69 -11.22 -5.53
CA HIS A 37 -0.47 -11.80 -6.20
C HIS A 37 -1.46 -12.41 -5.20
N HIS A 38 -0.98 -13.00 -4.11
CA HIS A 38 -1.86 -13.45 -3.02
C HIS A 38 -2.48 -12.29 -2.24
N ASP A 39 -1.75 -11.19 -2.04
CA ASP A 39 -2.27 -10.03 -1.31
C ASP A 39 -3.26 -9.18 -2.13
N HIS A 40 -3.07 -9.07 -3.45
CA HIS A 40 -4.02 -8.40 -4.36
C HIS A 40 -3.83 -8.77 -5.85
N GLY A 41 -4.16 -10.00 -6.26
CA GLY A 41 -4.02 -10.47 -7.65
C GLY A 41 -4.89 -9.75 -8.71
N GLN A 42 -5.75 -8.80 -8.32
CA GLN A 42 -6.49 -7.96 -9.26
C GLN A 42 -5.67 -6.73 -9.71
N ASP A 43 -4.52 -6.45 -9.09
CA ASP A 43 -3.62 -5.38 -9.54
C ASP A 43 -2.83 -5.81 -10.77
N TYR A 44 -2.92 -5.06 -11.86
CA TYR A 44 -2.13 -5.35 -13.07
C TYR A 44 -0.62 -5.27 -12.82
N ARG A 45 -0.19 -4.60 -11.74
CA ARG A 45 1.22 -4.44 -11.41
C ARG A 45 1.84 -5.69 -10.79
N ASN A 46 1.04 -6.64 -10.32
CA ASN A 46 1.54 -7.83 -9.64
C ASN A 46 2.52 -7.53 -8.48
N GLY A 47 2.50 -6.36 -7.84
CA GLY A 47 3.56 -5.98 -6.90
C GLY A 47 3.47 -4.55 -6.37
N PHE A 48 3.78 -4.34 -5.08
CA PHE A 48 3.81 -3.02 -4.44
C PHE A 48 5.25 -2.54 -4.19
N GLY A 49 5.50 -1.23 -4.35
CA GLY A 49 6.81 -0.62 -4.09
C GLY A 49 7.80 -0.66 -5.25
N TRP A 50 9.06 -0.30 -4.96
CA TRP A 50 10.13 -0.14 -5.96
C TRP A 50 10.64 -1.48 -6.51
N SER A 51 10.80 -2.50 -5.66
CA SER A 51 11.19 -3.85 -6.08
C SER A 51 10.19 -4.46 -7.05
N GLY A 52 8.89 -4.30 -6.76
CA GLY A 52 7.81 -4.67 -7.70
C GLY A 52 7.90 -3.95 -9.03
N TRP A 53 8.41 -2.73 -9.08
CA TRP A 53 8.54 -1.97 -10.32
C TRP A 53 9.70 -2.41 -11.20
N LEU A 54 10.82 -2.81 -10.61
CA LEU A 54 12.01 -3.20 -11.35
C LEU A 54 11.99 -4.68 -11.80
N LEU A 55 11.30 -5.55 -11.06
CA LEU A 55 11.46 -7.00 -11.17
C LEU A 55 10.27 -7.73 -11.81
N ASP A 56 9.32 -6.98 -12.39
CA ASP A 56 8.13 -7.53 -13.06
C ASP A 56 8.14 -7.29 -14.59
N PRO A 57 8.73 -8.20 -15.39
CA PRO A 57 8.71 -8.09 -16.85
C PRO A 57 7.29 -8.17 -17.45
N SER A 58 6.35 -8.85 -16.78
CA SER A 58 4.97 -9.00 -17.26
C SER A 58 4.22 -7.65 -17.29
N ARG A 59 4.54 -6.77 -16.34
CA ARG A 59 4.02 -5.40 -16.29
C ARG A 59 4.37 -4.59 -17.52
N TYR A 60 5.60 -4.69 -18.03
CA TYR A 60 6.02 -3.93 -19.20
C TYR A 60 5.27 -4.39 -20.47
N VAL A 61 5.00 -5.69 -20.59
CA VAL A 61 4.17 -6.23 -21.67
C VAL A 61 2.74 -5.69 -21.59
N ILE A 62 2.12 -5.69 -20.40
CA ILE A 62 0.77 -5.14 -20.20
C ILE A 62 0.73 -3.63 -20.54
N LEU A 63 1.77 -2.87 -20.15
CA LEU A 63 1.87 -1.44 -20.46
C LEU A 63 2.08 -1.19 -21.96
N PHE A 64 2.88 -2.02 -22.63
CA PHE A 64 3.06 -1.97 -24.08
C PHE A 64 1.75 -2.26 -24.82
N LEU A 65 1.03 -3.32 -24.45
CA LEU A 65 -0.28 -3.64 -25.02
C LEU A 65 -1.29 -2.52 -24.79
N ARG A 66 -1.24 -1.85 -23.63
CA ARG A 66 -2.05 -0.65 -23.37
C ARG A 66 -1.65 0.52 -24.27
N ALA A 67 -0.36 0.74 -24.51
CA ALA A 67 0.12 1.80 -25.40
C ALA A 67 -0.31 1.55 -26.85
N CYS A 68 -0.30 0.30 -27.30
CA CYS A 68 -0.85 -0.12 -28.60
C CYS A 68 -2.39 -0.09 -28.66
N GLY A 69 -3.07 0.27 -27.56
CA GLY A 69 -4.52 0.37 -27.49
C GLY A 69 -5.26 -0.97 -27.38
N LEU A 70 -4.55 -2.09 -27.25
CA LEU A 70 -5.09 -3.45 -27.18
C LEU A 70 -5.69 -3.79 -25.81
N VAL A 71 -5.23 -3.12 -24.75
CA VAL A 71 -5.75 -3.30 -23.38
C VAL A 71 -6.15 -1.97 -22.78
N ARG A 72 -7.32 -1.93 -22.14
CA ARG A 72 -7.88 -0.75 -21.44
C ARG A 72 -8.37 -1.16 -20.06
N GLY A 73 -8.55 -0.18 -19.17
CA GLY A 73 -9.19 -0.42 -17.87
C GLY A 73 -8.36 -1.23 -16.85
N LEU A 74 -7.02 -1.13 -16.91
CA LEU A 74 -6.15 -1.79 -15.94
C LEU A 74 -6.56 -1.46 -14.49
N ARG A 75 -6.83 -2.50 -13.71
CA ARG A 75 -7.24 -2.41 -12.31
C ARG A 75 -6.02 -2.17 -11.42
N ARG A 76 -6.14 -1.22 -10.48
CA ARG A 76 -5.09 -0.86 -9.53
C ARG A 76 -5.67 -0.81 -8.13
N ALA A 77 -4.92 -1.29 -7.15
CA ALA A 77 -5.26 -1.14 -5.74
C ALA A 77 -5.44 0.34 -5.37
N SER A 78 -6.37 0.60 -4.45
CA SER A 78 -6.44 1.88 -3.75
C SER A 78 -5.22 2.06 -2.85
N MET A 79 -4.82 3.30 -2.61
CA MET A 79 -3.72 3.67 -1.71
C MET A 79 -3.94 3.12 -0.30
N HIS A 80 -5.16 3.19 0.25
CA HIS A 80 -5.42 2.61 1.58
C HIS A 80 -5.23 1.08 1.60
N LYS A 81 -5.51 0.39 0.49
CA LYS A 81 -5.29 -1.05 0.37
C LYS A 81 -3.80 -1.37 0.30
N GLU A 82 -3.03 -0.60 -0.47
CA GLU A 82 -1.57 -0.72 -0.50
C GLU A 82 -0.98 -0.53 0.91
N VAL A 83 -1.39 0.54 1.61
CA VAL A 83 -0.95 0.83 2.98
C VAL A 83 -1.33 -0.30 3.94
N GLN A 84 -2.54 -0.84 3.84
CA GLN A 84 -2.98 -1.97 4.66
C GLN A 84 -2.07 -3.20 4.48
N ILE A 85 -1.71 -3.51 3.23
CA ILE A 85 -0.83 -4.64 2.90
C ILE A 85 0.57 -4.38 3.46
N VAL A 86 1.14 -3.20 3.19
CA VAL A 86 2.48 -2.81 3.67
C VAL A 86 2.56 -2.85 5.21
N ALA A 87 1.58 -2.27 5.90
CA ALA A 87 1.55 -2.28 7.36
C ALA A 87 1.43 -3.70 7.92
N ARG A 88 0.62 -4.57 7.30
CA ARG A 88 0.46 -5.97 7.73
C ARG A 88 1.76 -6.76 7.54
N ARG A 89 2.45 -6.59 6.42
CA ARG A 89 3.77 -7.22 6.19
C ARG A 89 4.79 -6.76 7.20
N ALA A 90 4.83 -5.46 7.50
CA ALA A 90 5.72 -4.91 8.51
C ALA A 90 5.49 -5.54 9.89
N LEU A 91 4.23 -5.70 10.30
CA LEU A 91 3.88 -6.36 11.56
C LEU A 91 4.26 -7.84 11.60
N GLN A 92 4.00 -8.58 10.52
CA GLN A 92 4.38 -10.00 10.44
C GLN A 92 5.90 -10.19 10.51
N ASN A 93 6.65 -9.32 9.84
CA ASN A 93 8.10 -9.32 9.90
C ASN A 93 8.59 -8.98 11.31
N ALA A 94 7.99 -7.98 11.97
CA ALA A 94 8.31 -7.63 13.36
C ALA A 94 7.99 -8.79 14.32
N ARG A 95 6.84 -9.45 14.17
CA ARG A 95 6.43 -10.62 14.97
C ARG A 95 7.47 -11.73 14.94
N SER A 96 8.10 -11.97 13.78
CA SER A 96 9.12 -13.01 13.63
C SER A 96 10.46 -12.68 14.29
N LYS A 97 10.70 -11.40 14.62
CA LYS A 97 11.96 -10.90 15.20
C LYS A 97 11.85 -10.59 16.70
N ILE A 98 10.66 -10.23 17.16
CA ILE A 98 10.40 -9.83 18.55
C ILE A 98 10.06 -11.06 19.40
N HIS A 99 10.71 -11.20 20.55
CA HIS A 99 10.40 -12.25 21.52
C HIS A 99 8.96 -12.17 22.04
N ASP A 100 8.32 -13.31 22.34
CA ASP A 100 6.90 -13.41 22.67
C ASP A 100 6.42 -12.48 23.78
N THR A 101 7.18 -12.36 24.87
CA THR A 101 6.84 -11.47 25.99
C THR A 101 6.80 -10.01 25.56
N ASN A 102 7.81 -9.55 24.81
CA ASN A 102 7.86 -8.20 24.28
C ASN A 102 6.76 -7.98 23.23
N TRP A 103 6.46 -8.98 22.39
CA TRP A 103 5.40 -8.87 21.41
C TRP A 103 4.05 -8.60 22.06
N ARG A 104 3.69 -9.34 23.14
CA ARG A 104 2.41 -9.15 23.84
C ARG A 104 2.23 -7.74 24.40
N LEU A 105 3.32 -7.08 24.81
CA LEU A 105 3.29 -5.70 25.29
C LEU A 105 3.04 -4.69 24.15
N TRP A 106 3.59 -4.95 22.96
CA TRP A 106 3.57 -4.02 21.83
C TRP A 106 2.44 -4.26 20.84
N GLU A 107 1.88 -5.47 20.78
CA GLU A 107 0.91 -5.88 19.77
C GLU A 107 -0.29 -4.92 19.69
N GLY A 108 -0.87 -4.56 20.84
CA GLY A 108 -2.00 -3.64 20.88
C GLY A 108 -1.67 -2.25 20.33
N LYS A 109 -0.53 -1.66 20.75
CA LYS A 109 -0.06 -0.35 20.28
C LYS A 109 0.23 -0.38 18.78
N LEU A 110 0.92 -1.42 18.30
CA LEU A 110 1.28 -1.57 16.90
C LEU A 110 0.05 -1.77 15.99
N GLN A 111 -0.94 -2.58 16.43
CA GLN A 111 -2.20 -2.75 15.72
C GLN A 111 -3.03 -1.46 15.69
N LEU A 112 -3.04 -0.68 16.77
CA LEU A 112 -3.71 0.62 16.82
C LEU A 112 -3.07 1.59 15.80
N LEU A 113 -1.75 1.76 15.84
CA LEU A 113 -1.02 2.65 14.93
C LEU A 113 -1.17 2.23 13.46
N GLN A 114 -1.22 0.91 13.19
CA GLN A 114 -1.56 0.41 11.85
C GLN A 114 -2.94 0.90 11.40
N ARG A 115 -3.97 0.76 12.24
CA ARG A 115 -5.34 1.17 11.91
C ARG A 115 -5.41 2.67 11.66
N GLU A 116 -4.82 3.47 12.53
CA GLU A 116 -4.78 4.93 12.39
C GLU A 116 -4.13 5.37 11.08
N TRP A 117 -3.02 4.72 10.67
CA TRP A 117 -2.37 5.02 9.40
C TRP A 117 -3.25 4.64 8.20
N VAL A 118 -3.88 3.46 8.24
CA VAL A 118 -4.81 3.01 7.18
C VAL A 118 -6.01 3.97 7.06
N ASP A 119 -6.59 4.39 8.18
CA ASP A 119 -7.76 5.28 8.19
C ASP A 119 -7.40 6.70 7.74
N ALA A 120 -6.24 7.23 8.16
CA ALA A 120 -5.73 8.51 7.65
C ALA A 120 -5.51 8.47 6.12
N THR A 121 -5.01 7.34 5.61
CA THR A 121 -4.84 7.14 4.16
C THR A 121 -6.20 7.11 3.44
N ARG A 122 -7.20 6.44 4.02
CA ARG A 122 -8.56 6.40 3.46
C ARG A 122 -9.19 7.79 3.40
N SER A 123 -9.04 8.59 4.45
CA SER A 123 -9.52 9.98 4.48
C SER A 123 -8.84 10.84 3.41
N PHE A 124 -7.52 10.72 3.26
CA PHE A 124 -6.79 11.41 2.20
C PHE A 124 -7.28 11.02 0.79
N GLU A 125 -7.52 9.74 0.55
CA GLU A 125 -8.08 9.27 -0.72
C GLU A 125 -9.48 9.81 -1.00
N ARG A 126 -10.35 9.88 0.02
CA ARG A 126 -11.69 10.44 -0.09
C ARG A 126 -11.64 11.89 -0.58
N TYR A 127 -10.80 12.72 0.03
CA TYR A 127 -10.65 14.12 -0.38
C TYR A 127 -10.07 14.26 -1.78
N ARG A 128 -9.13 13.39 -2.15
CA ARG A 128 -8.60 13.31 -3.52
C ARG A 128 -9.68 12.95 -4.55
N ALA A 129 -10.57 12.03 -4.22
CA ALA A 129 -11.69 11.62 -5.07
C ALA A 129 -12.69 12.78 -5.23
N GLU A 130 -13.06 13.44 -4.13
CA GLU A 130 -13.95 14.61 -4.16
C GLU A 130 -13.37 15.75 -5.01
N CYS A 131 -12.07 16.02 -4.89
CA CYS A 131 -11.40 17.04 -5.70
C CYS A 131 -11.45 16.69 -7.20
N LYS A 132 -11.31 15.41 -7.53
CA LYS A 132 -11.43 14.92 -8.91
C LYS A 132 -12.85 15.09 -9.44
N GLU A 133 -13.86 14.77 -8.65
CA GLU A 133 -15.28 14.95 -9.00
C GLU A 133 -15.62 16.43 -9.20
N LEU A 134 -15.25 17.31 -8.27
CA LEU A 134 -15.47 18.76 -8.40
C LEU A 134 -14.77 19.35 -9.62
N ARG A 135 -13.54 18.91 -9.93
CA ARG A 135 -12.85 19.30 -11.17
C ARG A 135 -13.56 18.77 -12.41
N ALA A 136 -14.16 17.59 -12.35
CA ALA A 136 -14.95 17.05 -13.46
C ALA A 136 -16.24 17.86 -13.66
N ILE A 137 -16.93 18.24 -12.58
CA ILE A 137 -18.10 19.14 -12.61
C ILE A 137 -17.72 20.48 -13.22
N LYS A 138 -16.62 21.10 -12.78
CA LYS A 138 -16.13 22.38 -13.32
C LYS A 138 -15.86 22.35 -14.83
N ARG A 139 -15.41 21.21 -15.36
CA ARG A 139 -15.15 21.02 -16.81
C ARG A 139 -16.42 20.79 -17.62
N ARG A 140 -17.52 20.37 -17.00
CA ARG A 140 -18.79 20.15 -17.70
C ARG A 140 -19.45 21.50 -17.97
N ALA A 141 -19.60 21.86 -19.24
CA ALA A 141 -20.15 23.15 -19.67
C ALA A 141 -21.60 23.43 -19.22
N LYS A 142 -22.34 22.40 -18.76
CA LYS A 142 -23.70 22.49 -18.22
C LYS A 142 -23.75 22.05 -16.74
N SER A 143 -22.82 22.50 -15.91
CA SER A 143 -22.82 22.14 -14.49
C SER A 143 -24.04 22.75 -13.77
N ALA A 144 -24.69 21.95 -12.92
CA ALA A 144 -25.81 22.42 -12.08
C ALA A 144 -25.36 23.44 -11.01
N LEU A 145 -24.05 23.49 -10.69
CA LEU A 145 -23.47 24.45 -9.76
C LEU A 145 -22.75 25.59 -10.50
N PRO A 146 -22.80 26.83 -9.97
CA PRO A 146 -22.05 27.95 -10.51
C PRO A 146 -20.53 27.78 -10.32
N ALA A 147 -19.75 28.30 -11.28
CA ALA A 147 -18.30 28.12 -11.31
C ALA A 147 -17.55 28.75 -10.12
N SER A 148 -18.12 29.83 -9.54
CA SER A 148 -17.59 30.50 -8.34
C SER A 148 -17.68 29.59 -7.11
N GLU A 149 -18.84 28.95 -6.90
CA GLU A 149 -19.06 28.02 -5.78
C GLU A 149 -18.16 26.79 -5.89
N VAL A 150 -18.04 26.21 -7.09
CA VAL A 150 -17.12 25.07 -7.32
C VAL A 150 -15.67 25.46 -7.02
N SER A 151 -15.27 26.69 -7.36
CA SER A 151 -13.91 27.18 -7.08
C SER A 151 -13.69 27.41 -5.58
N ALA A 152 -14.68 27.93 -4.86
CA ALA A 152 -14.64 28.06 -3.40
C ALA A 152 -14.52 26.69 -2.71
N ARG A 153 -15.33 25.71 -3.10
CA ARG A 153 -15.26 24.33 -2.58
C ARG A 153 -13.91 23.67 -2.86
N LEU A 154 -13.35 23.87 -4.06
CA LEU A 154 -12.01 23.37 -4.40
C LEU A 154 -10.90 23.98 -3.53
N ASN A 155 -11.02 25.26 -3.17
CA ASN A 155 -10.06 25.92 -2.28
C ASN A 155 -10.16 25.39 -0.84
N ALA A 156 -11.37 25.24 -0.30
CA ALA A 156 -11.57 24.64 1.02
C ALA A 156 -11.01 23.20 1.07
N LEU A 157 -11.33 22.40 0.07
CA LEU A 157 -10.86 21.02 -0.04
C LEU A 157 -9.33 20.91 -0.18
N ARG A 158 -8.66 21.93 -0.75
CA ARG A 158 -7.20 21.94 -0.86
C ARG A 158 -6.55 21.93 0.52
N GLU A 159 -7.10 22.70 1.46
CA GLU A 159 -6.59 22.71 2.83
C GLU A 159 -6.85 21.38 3.53
N GLU A 160 -8.03 20.79 3.36
CA GLU A 160 -8.33 19.45 3.91
C GLU A 160 -7.42 18.36 3.34
N ILE A 161 -7.07 18.43 2.05
CA ILE A 161 -6.10 17.52 1.43
C ILE A 161 -4.71 17.70 2.05
N ASN A 162 -4.29 18.94 2.29
CA ASN A 162 -2.98 19.22 2.87
C ASN A 162 -2.89 18.72 4.32
N THR A 163 -3.93 18.93 5.13
CA THR A 163 -4.00 18.45 6.51
C THR A 163 -4.05 16.92 6.55
N ALA A 164 -4.92 16.28 5.75
CA ALA A 164 -5.01 14.83 5.65
C ALA A 164 -3.68 14.20 5.19
N LYS A 165 -2.97 14.83 4.25
CA LYS A 165 -1.64 14.37 3.81
C LYS A 165 -0.61 14.44 4.94
N ARG A 166 -0.64 15.48 5.77
CA ARG A 166 0.25 15.63 6.92
C ARG A 166 -0.05 14.56 7.97
N GLN A 167 -1.31 14.40 8.36
CA GLN A 167 -1.75 13.36 9.29
C GLN A 167 -1.36 11.96 8.81
N MET A 168 -1.57 11.66 7.53
CA MET A 168 -1.18 10.37 6.95
C MET A 168 0.33 10.11 7.08
N ARG A 169 1.18 11.14 6.92
CA ARG A 169 2.64 11.02 7.09
C ARG A 169 3.01 10.82 8.55
N GLU A 170 2.45 11.61 9.45
CA GLU A 170 2.69 11.52 10.89
C GLU A 170 2.29 10.14 11.43
N ARG A 171 1.12 9.61 11.03
CA ARG A 171 0.68 8.26 11.44
C ARG A 171 1.56 7.15 10.87
N LYS A 172 2.04 7.31 9.63
CA LYS A 172 3.04 6.40 9.04
C LYS A 172 4.34 6.41 9.86
N GLU A 173 4.87 7.59 10.17
CA GLU A 173 6.10 7.75 10.94
C GLU A 173 5.96 7.16 12.34
N ALA A 174 4.88 7.48 13.05
CA ALA A 174 4.58 6.93 14.37
C ALA A 174 4.52 5.39 14.37
N PHE A 175 3.90 4.80 13.34
CA PHE A 175 3.87 3.35 13.17
C PHE A 175 5.28 2.74 13.01
N PHE A 176 6.12 3.30 12.14
CA PHE A 176 7.46 2.76 11.90
C PHE A 176 8.42 3.01 13.07
N ILE A 177 8.31 4.15 13.76
CA ILE A 177 9.06 4.45 14.99
C ILE A 177 8.71 3.41 16.06
N ALA A 178 7.43 3.21 16.36
CA ALA A 178 7.00 2.21 17.33
C ALA A 178 7.46 0.80 16.94
N LEU A 179 7.47 0.46 15.65
CA LEU A 179 7.95 -0.82 15.17
C LEU A 179 9.46 -1.00 15.38
N SER A 180 10.25 0.06 15.18
CA SER A 180 11.70 0.04 15.48
C SER A 180 11.99 -0.06 16.97
N GLU A 181 11.23 0.65 17.82
CA GLU A 181 11.34 0.57 19.28
C GLU A 181 11.04 -0.85 19.77
N ALA A 182 9.94 -1.44 19.29
CA ALA A 182 9.55 -2.80 19.66
C ALA A 182 10.62 -3.84 19.28
N CYS A 183 11.31 -3.65 18.14
CA CYS A 183 12.40 -4.52 17.69
C CYS A 183 13.71 -4.31 18.46
N SER A 184 13.91 -3.13 19.07
CA SER A 184 15.16 -2.77 19.76
C SER A 184 15.12 -3.02 21.27
N MET A 185 13.94 -3.39 21.81
CA MET A 185 13.76 -3.70 23.23
C MET A 185 14.62 -4.90 23.66
N PRO A 186 15.55 -4.72 24.63
CA PRO A 186 16.32 -5.83 25.15
C PRO A 186 15.39 -6.86 25.82
N TYR A 187 15.81 -8.12 25.82
CA TYR A 187 15.12 -9.15 26.57
C TYR A 187 15.18 -8.81 28.07
N ALA A 188 14.03 -8.59 28.69
CA ALA A 188 13.94 -8.55 30.14
C ALA A 188 14.27 -9.96 30.64
N ARG A 189 15.48 -10.14 31.20
CA ARG A 189 15.80 -11.37 31.94
C ARG A 189 14.88 -11.39 33.15
N VAL A 190 13.93 -12.33 33.14
CA VAL A 190 13.15 -12.72 34.33
C VAL A 190 14.07 -13.50 35.25
#